data_AF-A0A075MU70-F1
#
_entry.id   AF-A0A075MU70-F1
#
_cell.length_a   1.000
_cell.length_b   1.000
_cell.length_c   1.000
_cell.angle_alpha   90.00
_cell.angle_beta   90.00
_cell.angle_gamma   90.00
#
_symmetry.space_group_name_H-M   'P 1'
#
loop_
_entity.id
_entity.type
_entity.pdbx_description
1 polymer ?
#
loop_
_entity_poly.entity_id
_entity_poly.type
_entity_poly.pdbx_seq_one_letter_code
_entity_poly.pdbx_strand_id
1 'polypeptide(L)' 'MLSVTTAIDELKALLHKGCKVQKVQPAVFASDAEVNIVIVTVACPDGRIHTVKAYREEAKELREFTRKQQTLQL' A
#
# COMPACT_ATOMS: atom_id res chain seq x y z
N MET A 1 -14.91 0.51 -20.37
CA MET A 1 -14.14 -0.45 -19.56
C MET A 1 -14.11 0.07 -18.14
N LEU A 2 -14.84 -0.57 -17.22
CA LEU A 2 -14.68 -0.31 -15.78
C LEU A 2 -13.37 -0.98 -15.39
N SER A 3 -12.27 -0.22 -15.44
CA SER A 3 -10.99 -0.70 -14.93
C SER A 3 -11.20 -0.95 -13.44
N VAL A 4 -11.21 -2.22 -13.03
CA VAL A 4 -11.10 -2.58 -11.63
C VAL A 4 -9.70 -2.14 -11.21
N THR A 5 -9.56 -0.90 -10.75
CA THR A 5 -8.29 -0.40 -10.20
C THR A 5 -8.05 -1.14 -8.90
N THR A 6 -7.07 -2.04 -8.92
CA THR A 6 -6.63 -2.73 -7.71
C THR A 6 -5.96 -1.73 -6.78
N ALA A 7 -5.96 -2.03 -5.48
CA ALA A 7 -5.25 -1.21 -4.51
C ALA A 7 -3.75 -1.05 -4.87
N ILE A 8 -3.16 -2.05 -5.53
CA ILE A 8 -1.78 -1.99 -6.03
C ILE A 8 -1.63 -0.95 -7.14
N ASP A 9 -2.57 -0.86 -8.08
CA ASP A 9 -2.53 0.13 -9.15
C ASP A 9 -2.67 1.55 -8.62
N GLU A 10 -3.52 1.75 -7.60
CA GLU A 10 -3.63 3.03 -6.91
C GLU A 10 -2.30 3.40 -6.22
N LEU A 11 -1.68 2.46 -5.51
CA LEU A 11 -0.40 2.69 -4.87
C LEU A 11 0.71 2.99 -5.90
N LYS A 12 0.79 2.23 -7.00
CA LYS A 12 1.73 2.48 -8.10
C LYS A 12 1.55 3.89 -8.66
N ALA A 13 0.33 4.30 -8.94
CA ALA A 13 0.04 5.63 -9.47
C ALA A 13 0.48 6.75 -8.50
N LEU A 14 0.29 6.55 -7.19
CA LEU A 14 0.75 7.48 -6.17
C LEU A 14 2.28 7.53 -6.08
N LEU A 15 2.96 6.38 -6.11
CA LEU A 15 4.42 6.32 -6.14
C LEU A 15 5.00 6.98 -7.38
N HIS A 16 4.37 6.80 -8.55
CA HIS A 16 4.80 7.42 -9.81
C HIS A 16 4.65 8.95 -9.81
N LYS A 17 3.75 9.50 -8.99
CA LYS A 17 3.61 10.94 -8.73
C LYS A 17 4.64 11.48 -7.73
N GLY A 18 5.58 10.65 -7.26
CA GLY A 18 6.58 11.03 -6.28
C GLY A 18 6.06 10.98 -4.83
N CYS A 19 4.88 10.41 -4.59
CA CYS A 19 4.41 10.17 -3.22
C CYS A 19 5.23 9.06 -2.56
N LYS A 20 5.46 9.17 -1.25
CA LYS A 20 6.24 8.22 -0.45
C LYS A 20 5.37 7.52 0.57
N VAL A 21 5.63 6.23 0.78
CA VAL A 21 4.97 5.46 1.84
C VAL A 21 5.43 5.97 3.19
N GLN A 22 4.49 6.41 4.02
CA GLN A 22 4.76 6.82 5.40
C GLN A 22 4.50 5.70 6.39
N LYS A 23 3.38 4.99 6.24
CA LYS A 23 2.93 4.02 7.22
C LYS A 23 2.20 2.88 6.55
N VAL A 24 2.47 1.66 7.00
CA VAL A 24 1.73 0.46 6.59
C VAL A 24 1.11 -0.16 7.83
N GLN A 25 -0.17 -0.47 7.76
CA GLN A 25 -0.92 -1.12 8.84
C GLN A 25 -1.57 -2.41 8.33
N PRO A 26 -1.62 -3.48 9.14
CA PRO A 26 -0.98 -3.61 10.45
C PRO A 26 0.56 -3.67 10.36
N ALA A 27 1.25 -3.07 11.34
CA ALA A 27 2.72 -3.05 11.40
C ALA A 27 3.30 -4.43 11.80
N VAL A 28 2.49 -5.26 12.46
CA VAL A 28 2.91 -6.55 13.01
C VAL A 28 2.69 -7.65 11.95
N PHE A 29 3.77 -8.35 11.61
CA PHE A 29 3.75 -9.60 10.83
C PHE A 29 3.47 -10.83 11.70
N ALA A 30 3.47 -10.67 13.03
CA ALA A 30 3.32 -11.73 14.00
C ALA A 30 1.85 -11.94 14.40
N SER A 31 1.09 -12.55 13.53
CA SER A 31 0.16 -13.61 13.91
C SER A 31 -0.39 -14.22 12.65
N ASP A 32 -0.51 -15.53 12.70
CA ASP A 32 -1.26 -16.45 11.85
C ASP A 32 -2.74 -16.05 11.62
N ALA A 33 -3.14 -14.82 11.96
CA ALA A 33 -4.45 -14.27 11.71
C ALA A 33 -4.48 -13.71 10.29
N GLU A 34 -5.37 -14.24 9.46
CA GLU A 34 -5.72 -13.70 8.15
C GLU A 34 -5.85 -12.17 8.23
N VAL A 35 -4.86 -11.45 7.70
CA VAL A 35 -4.90 -9.98 7.64
C VAL A 35 -5.93 -9.63 6.57
N ASN A 36 -7.18 -9.49 7.00
CA ASN A 36 -8.31 -9.20 6.12
C ASN A 36 -8.24 -7.81 5.48
N ILE A 37 -7.37 -6.92 5.99
CA ILE A 37 -7.19 -5.57 5.46
C ILE A 37 -5.76 -5.07 5.67
N VAL A 38 -5.18 -4.48 4.62
CA VAL A 38 -3.90 -3.76 4.66
C VAL A 38 -4.16 -2.31 4.25
N ILE A 39 -3.63 -1.39 5.05
CA ILE A 39 -3.78 0.05 4.86
C ILE A 39 -2.39 0.66 4.68
N VAL A 40 -2.15 1.24 3.51
CA VAL A 40 -0.91 1.94 3.17
C VAL A 40 -1.21 3.44 3.13
N THR A 41 -0.55 4.18 4.00
CA THR A 41 -0.60 5.65 4.02
C THR A 41 0.60 6.19 3.26
N VAL A 42 0.35 7.01 2.25
CA VAL A 42 1.38 7.69 1.46
C VAL A 42 1.24 9.20 1.61
N ALA A 43 2.37 9.91 1.69
CA ALA A 43 2.42 11.35 1.58
C ALA A 43 2.98 11.77 0.23
N CYS A 44 2.28 12.68 -0.43
CA CYS A 44 2.70 13.29 -1.68
C CYS A 44 3.54 14.55 -1.42
N PRO A 45 4.40 14.95 -2.36
CA PRO A 45 5.21 16.16 -2.25
C PRO A 45 4.35 17.42 -2.12
N ASP A 46 3.10 17.39 -2.57
CA ASP A 46 2.11 18.46 -2.42
C ASP A 46 1.56 18.61 -0.98
N GLY A 47 2.09 17.84 -0.01
CA GLY A 47 1.62 17.82 1.37
C GLY A 47 0.32 17.02 1.60
N ARG A 48 -0.27 16.48 0.53
CA ARG A 48 -1.48 15.64 0.62
C ARG A 48 -1.14 14.24 1.09
N ILE A 49 -1.99 13.69 1.94
CA ILE A 49 -1.88 12.33 2.44
C ILE A 49 -2.98 11.49 1.80
N HIS A 50 -2.61 10.36 1.20
CA HIS A 50 -3.52 9.39 0.62
C HIS A 50 -3.42 8.07 1.37
N THR A 51 -4.55 7.35 1.43
CA THR A 51 -4.63 6.04 2.07
C THR A 51 -5.17 5.02 1.09
N VAL A 52 -4.34 4.04 0.75
CA VAL A 52 -4.70 2.89 -0.07
C VAL A 52 -5.10 1.75 0.86
N LYS A 53 -6.26 1.13 0.62
CA LYS A 53 -6.75 0.01 1.42
C LYS A 53 -6.99 -1.19 0.51
N ALA A 54 -6.44 -2.33 0.88
CA ALA A 54 -6.68 -3.60 0.22
C ALA A 54 -7.28 -4.60 1.21
N TYR A 55 -8.10 -5.53 0.72
CA TYR A 55 -8.79 -6.50 1.55
C TYR A 55 -8.50 -7.94 1.11
N ARG A 56 -8.59 -8.89 2.04
CA ARG A 56 -8.46 -10.34 1.79
C ARG A 56 -7.18 -10.67 0.99
N GLU A 57 -7.31 -11.26 -0.19
CA GLU A 57 -6.19 -11.66 -1.04
C GLU A 57 -5.38 -10.46 -1.55
N GLU A 58 -6.07 -9.38 -1.94
CA GLU A 58 -5.42 -8.15 -2.39
C GLU A 58 -4.59 -7.51 -1.26
N ALA A 59 -4.98 -7.72 0.00
CA ALA A 59 -4.23 -7.24 1.16
C ALA A 59 -2.84 -7.87 1.25
N LYS A 60 -2.73 -9.18 0.96
CA LYS A 60 -1.45 -9.89 0.92
C LYS A 60 -0.55 -9.31 -0.17
N GLU A 61 -1.09 -9.15 -1.37
CA GLU A 61 -0.35 -8.64 -2.52
C GLU A 61 0.10 -7.18 -2.30
N LEU A 62 -0.78 -6.30 -1.80
CA LEU A 62 -0.45 -4.91 -1.51
C LEU A 62 0.66 -4.81 -0.45
N ARG A 63 0.62 -5.67 0.56
CA ARG A 63 1.64 -5.72 1.62
C ARG A 63 3.00 -6.12 1.07
N GLU A 64 3.05 -7.19 0.28
CA GLU A 64 4.29 -7.65 -0.34
C GLU A 64 4.88 -6.62 -1.29
N PHE A 65 4.03 -5.98 -2.09
CA PHE A 65 4.44 -4.90 -2.99
C PHE A 65 5.04 -3.73 -2.21
N THR A 66 4.36 -3.28 -1.16
CA THR A 66 4.82 -2.15 -0.33
C THR A 66 6.15 -2.47 0.36
N ARG A 67 6.34 -3.71 0.83
CA ARG A 67 7.62 -4.17 1.40
C ARG A 67 8.76 -4.05 0.41
N LYS A 68 8.58 -4.55 -0.83
CA LYS A 68 9.61 -4.47 -1.88
C LYS A 68 9.99 -3.01 -2.15
N GLN A 69 9.01 -2.12 -2.21
CA GLN A 69 9.25 -0.69 -2.43
C GLN A 69 9.99 -0.01 -1.26
N GLN A 70 9.71 -0.39 0.00
CA GLN A 70 10.46 0.12 1.15
C GLN A 70 11.91 -0.40 1.19
N THR A 71 12.16 -1.65 0.80
CA THR A 71 13.53 -2.20 0.75
C THR A 71 14.38 -1.58 -0.36
N LEU A 72 13.77 -1.15 -1.47
CA LEU A 72 14.47 -0.47 -2.58
C LEU A 72 14.80 1.00 -2.31
N GLN A 73 14.27 1.59 -1.23
CA GLN A 73 14.55 2.97 -0.82
C GLN A 73 15.63 3.07 0.27
N LEU A 74 16.24 1.94 0.66
CA LEU A 74 17.38 1.83 1.59
C LEU A 74 18.70 1.72 0.83
#